data_AF-A0A9D1KZH9-F1
#
_entry.id   AF-A0A9D1KZH9-F1
#
_cell.length_a   1.000
_cell.length_b   1.000
_cell.length_c   1.000
_cell.angle_alpha   90.00
_cell.angle_beta   90.00
_cell.angle_gamma   90.00
#
_symmetry.space_group_name_H-M   'P 1'
#
loop_
_entity.id
_entity.type
_entity.pdbx_description
1 polymer ?
#
loop_
_entity_poly.entity_id
_entity_poly.type
_entity_poly.pdbx_seq_one_letter_code
_entity_poly.pdbx_strand_id
1 'polypeptide(L)'
;MPIEIVIHVEGMVEKTLVFDQEPTVQMVIDELGVGHEAALECLNMTVVLSHEDHLYIQKKQEGLISLNKASKVELMEIKGIGEKRAEAIIAARPFSRLEDLLNVKGIGEKSYQNYRPYLCL
;
A
#
# COMPACT_ATOMS: atom_id res chain seq x y z
N MET A 1 -14.97 -4.33 27.30
CA MET A 1 -15.53 -4.23 25.93
C MET A 1 -14.56 -4.94 25.01
N PRO A 2 -15.00 -5.77 24.05
CA PRO A 2 -14.09 -6.27 23.03
C PRO A 2 -13.49 -5.08 22.28
N ILE A 3 -12.21 -5.17 21.93
CA ILE A 3 -11.54 -4.15 21.12
C ILE A 3 -11.94 -4.44 19.67
N GLU A 4 -12.60 -3.50 19.02
CA GLU A 4 -12.92 -3.58 17.59
C GLU A 4 -11.80 -2.89 16.80
N ILE A 5 -11.06 -3.66 16.01
CA ILE A 5 -10.04 -3.14 15.09
C ILE A 5 -10.70 -2.94 13.73
N VAL A 6 -10.79 -1.69 13.30
CA VAL A 6 -11.39 -1.30 12.02
C VAL A 6 -10.30 -1.16 10.99
N ILE A 7 -10.43 -1.84 9.85
CA ILE A 7 -9.50 -1.75 8.72
C ILE A 7 -10.25 -1.24 7.50
N HIS A 8 -9.70 -0.21 6.85
CA HIS A 8 -10.24 0.37 5.62
C HIS A 8 -9.51 -0.21 4.42
N VAL A 9 -10.22 -0.99 3.60
CA VAL A 9 -9.67 -1.55 2.37
C VAL A 9 -10.09 -0.68 1.19
N GLU A 10 -9.12 -0.30 0.36
CA GLU A 10 -9.31 0.54 -0.82
C GLU A 10 -8.71 -0.10 -2.08
N GLY A 11 -9.13 0.35 -3.27
CA GLY A 11 -8.56 -0.03 -4.56
C GLY A 11 -9.41 -1.03 -5.33
N MET A 12 -8.95 -2.28 -5.43
CA MET A 12 -9.72 -3.33 -6.12
C MET A 12 -11.10 -3.53 -5.47
N VAL A 13 -11.16 -3.38 -4.15
CA VAL A 13 -12.39 -3.45 -3.34
C VAL A 13 -12.39 -2.24 -2.40
N GLU A 14 -13.54 -1.62 -2.24
CA GLU A 14 -13.78 -0.57 -1.25
C GLU A 14 -14.66 -1.15 -0.14
N LYS A 15 -14.06 -1.48 1.00
CA LYS A 15 -14.77 -2.14 2.12
C LYS A 15 -14.11 -1.83 3.45
N THR A 16 -14.92 -1.64 4.49
CA THR A 16 -14.44 -1.62 5.88
C THR A 16 -14.65 -2.98 6.51
N LEU A 17 -13.61 -3.52 7.14
CA LEU A 17 -13.63 -4.77 7.88
C LEU A 17 -13.41 -4.51 9.37
N VAL A 18 -13.99 -5.35 10.22
CA VAL A 18 -13.87 -5.25 11.68
C VAL A 18 -13.34 -6.58 12.20
N PHE A 19 -12.30 -6.51 13.02
CA PHE A 19 -11.64 -7.65 13.65
C PHE A 19 -11.66 -7.53 15.17
N ASP A 20 -11.60 -8.65 15.86
CA ASP A 20 -11.53 -8.73 17.33
C ASP A 20 -10.09 -8.62 17.89
N GLN A 21 -9.11 -8.57 16.98
CA GLN A 21 -7.68 -8.39 17.24
C GLN A 21 -7.01 -7.72 16.03
N GLU A 22 -5.77 -7.28 16.17
CA GLU A 22 -4.99 -6.72 15.06
C GLU A 22 -4.77 -7.79 13.97
N PRO A 23 -5.34 -7.62 12.75
CA PRO A 23 -5.22 -8.62 11.71
C PRO A 23 -3.88 -8.48 10.97
N THR A 24 -3.41 -9.58 10.39
CA THR A 24 -2.38 -9.50 9.34
C THR A 24 -3.01 -9.15 7.99
N VAL A 25 -2.22 -8.64 7.05
CA VAL A 25 -2.66 -8.47 5.66
C VAL A 25 -3.19 -9.78 5.08
N GLN A 26 -2.58 -10.93 5.40
CA GLN A 26 -3.12 -12.23 5.01
C GLN A 26 -4.56 -12.46 5.49
N MET A 27 -4.85 -12.18 6.77
CA MET A 27 -6.21 -12.33 7.31
C MET A 27 -7.22 -11.42 6.59
N VAL A 28 -6.81 -10.19 6.25
CA VAL A 28 -7.65 -9.26 5.49
C VAL A 28 -7.95 -9.80 4.09
N ILE A 29 -6.94 -10.32 3.39
CA ILE A 29 -7.12 -10.91 2.05
C ILE A 29 -8.02 -12.15 2.10
N ASP A 30 -7.84 -13.01 3.09
CA ASP A 30 -8.66 -14.21 3.28
C ASP A 30 -10.14 -13.85 3.53
N GLU A 31 -10.39 -12.83 4.35
CA GLU A 31 -11.74 -12.30 4.64
C GLU A 31 -12.41 -11.67 3.40
N LEU A 32 -11.63 -11.07 2.50
CA LEU A 32 -12.14 -10.44 1.28
C LEU A 32 -12.43 -11.45 0.16
N GLY A 33 -11.74 -12.58 0.12
CA GLY A 33 -11.86 -13.57 -0.96
C GLY A 33 -11.32 -13.10 -2.32
N VAL A 34 -10.40 -12.14 -2.34
CA VAL A 34 -9.85 -11.50 -3.56
C VAL A 34 -8.66 -12.27 -4.13
N GLY A 35 -8.86 -13.52 -4.53
CA GLY A 35 -7.76 -14.42 -4.92
C GLY A 35 -6.97 -14.00 -6.17
N HIS A 36 -7.51 -14.22 -7.37
CA HIS A 36 -6.71 -14.15 -8.61
C HIS A 36 -6.66 -12.76 -9.26
N GLU A 37 -7.55 -11.85 -8.86
CA GLU A 37 -7.64 -10.50 -9.45
C GLU A 37 -6.82 -9.46 -8.71
N ALA A 38 -6.40 -9.75 -7.47
CA ALA A 38 -5.53 -8.87 -6.70
C ALA A 38 -4.05 -9.13 -7.03
N ALA A 39 -3.24 -8.07 -7.02
CA ALA A 39 -1.79 -8.17 -7.10
C ALA A 39 -1.22 -8.61 -5.74
N LEU A 40 -1.50 -9.85 -5.30
CA LEU A 40 -1.07 -10.36 -3.99
C LEU A 40 0.46 -10.34 -3.85
N GLU A 41 1.19 -10.47 -4.96
CA GLU A 41 2.64 -10.33 -5.04
C GLU A 41 3.17 -8.95 -4.63
N CYS A 42 2.30 -7.93 -4.62
CA CYS A 42 2.63 -6.55 -4.26
C CYS A 42 2.36 -6.21 -2.80
N LEU A 43 1.91 -7.17 -2.00
CA LEU A 43 1.57 -6.98 -0.60
C LEU A 43 2.57 -7.67 0.30
N ASN A 44 2.85 -7.06 1.45
CA ASN A 44 3.53 -7.75 2.54
C ASN A 44 2.48 -8.43 3.43
N MET A 45 2.26 -9.73 3.19
CA MET A 45 1.21 -10.53 3.84
C MET A 45 1.37 -10.66 5.36
N THR A 46 2.57 -10.40 5.89
CA THR A 46 2.90 -10.57 7.32
C THR A 46 2.74 -9.30 8.14
N VAL A 47 2.44 -8.15 7.52
CA VAL A 47 2.21 -6.90 8.24
C VAL A 47 0.97 -7.03 9.09
N VAL A 48 1.10 -6.69 10.37
CA VAL A 48 -0.01 -6.53 11.31
C VAL A 48 -0.55 -5.11 11.17
N LEU A 49 -1.87 -4.98 11.04
CA LEU A 49 -2.57 -3.73 10.89
C LEU A 49 -3.19 -3.31 12.23
N SER A 50 -3.08 -2.03 12.56
CA SER A 50 -3.65 -1.43 13.76
C SER A 50 -5.03 -0.81 13.49
N HIS A 51 -5.70 -0.34 14.53
CA HIS A 51 -7.02 0.30 14.42
C HIS A 51 -6.99 1.52 13.47
N GLU A 52 -7.97 1.60 12.57
CA GLU A 52 -8.15 2.62 11.52
C GLU A 52 -7.08 2.59 10.42
N ASP A 53 -6.34 1.48 10.30
CA ASP A 53 -5.38 1.34 9.20
C ASP A 53 -6.05 1.20 7.84
N HIS A 54 -5.40 1.79 6.83
CA HIS A 54 -5.78 1.68 5.43
C HIS A 54 -4.95 0.63 4.69
N LEU A 55 -5.58 -0.27 3.95
CA LEU A 55 -4.91 -1.23 3.08
C LEU A 55 -5.37 -1.02 1.64
N TYR A 56 -4.49 -0.44 0.81
CA TYR A 56 -4.72 -0.35 -0.62
C TYR A 56 -4.34 -1.66 -1.31
N ILE A 57 -5.32 -2.31 -1.93
CA ILE A 57 -5.15 -3.55 -2.70
C ILE A 57 -5.22 -3.22 -4.19
N GLN A 58 -4.12 -3.44 -4.91
CA GLN A 58 -4.08 -3.22 -6.35
C GLN A 58 -4.77 -4.36 -7.07
N LYS A 59 -5.46 -4.05 -8.17
CA LYS A 59 -5.80 -5.05 -9.17
C LYS A 59 -4.52 -5.53 -9.84
N LYS A 60 -4.48 -6.81 -10.18
CA LYS A 60 -3.38 -7.41 -10.95
C LYS A 60 -3.24 -6.71 -12.30
N GLN A 61 -2.06 -6.15 -12.52
CA GLN A 61 -1.69 -5.47 -13.78
C GLN A 61 -0.18 -5.46 -13.97
N GLU A 62 0.25 -5.31 -15.22
CA GLU A 62 1.67 -5.18 -15.57
C GLU A 62 2.16 -3.74 -15.33
N GLY A 63 3.48 -3.58 -15.21
CA GLY A 63 4.13 -2.26 -15.15
C GLY A 63 4.04 -1.55 -13.81
N LEU A 64 3.71 -2.25 -12.72
CA LEU A 64 3.83 -1.68 -11.38
C LEU A 64 5.29 -1.47 -11.00
N ILE A 65 5.57 -0.33 -10.37
CA ILE A 65 6.91 0.08 -9.95
C ILE A 65 7.10 -0.26 -8.47
N SER A 66 8.10 -1.09 -8.16
CA SER A 66 8.37 -1.54 -6.80
C SER A 66 8.99 -0.42 -5.94
N LEU A 67 8.35 -0.06 -4.83
CA LEU A 67 8.86 0.93 -3.89
C LEU A 67 10.19 0.50 -3.28
N ASN A 68 10.39 -0.79 -3.02
CA ASN A 68 11.60 -1.28 -2.38
C ASN A 68 12.76 -1.57 -3.35
N LYS A 69 12.47 -1.76 -4.66
CA LYS A 69 13.48 -2.19 -5.64
C LYS A 69 13.74 -1.23 -6.78
N ALA A 70 12.78 -0.38 -7.15
CA ALA A 70 12.91 0.49 -8.31
C ALA A 70 14.11 1.44 -8.19
N SER A 71 14.72 1.74 -9.32
CA SER A 71 15.71 2.80 -9.48
C SER A 71 15.08 4.18 -9.35
N LYS A 72 15.93 5.21 -9.19
CA LYS A 72 15.49 6.61 -9.21
C LYS A 72 14.76 6.95 -10.52
N VAL A 73 15.25 6.41 -11.65
CA VAL A 73 14.70 6.68 -12.99
C VAL A 73 13.31 6.06 -13.12
N GLU A 74 13.12 4.80 -12.73
CA GLU A 74 11.81 4.12 -12.75
C GLU A 74 10.80 4.85 -11.87
N LEU A 75 11.17 5.26 -10.65
CA LEU A 75 10.27 6.05 -9.79
C LEU A 75 9.83 7.38 -10.44
N MET A 76 10.72 8.00 -11.23
CA MET A 76 10.43 9.25 -11.92
C MET A 76 9.54 9.08 -13.17
N GLU A 77 9.26 7.85 -13.60
CA GLU A 77 8.26 7.58 -14.64
C GLU A 77 6.83 7.87 -14.14
N ILE A 78 6.62 7.82 -12.83
CA ILE A 78 5.33 8.17 -12.21
C ILE A 78 5.15 9.68 -12.26
N LYS A 79 4.16 10.13 -13.03
CA LYS A 79 3.82 11.55 -13.18
C LYS A 79 3.64 12.22 -11.81
N GLY A 80 4.49 13.21 -11.53
CA GLY A 80 4.48 13.96 -10.27
C GLY A 80 5.59 13.54 -9.28
N ILE A 81 6.32 12.46 -9.56
CA ILE A 81 7.55 12.10 -8.85
C ILE A 81 8.75 12.67 -9.63
N GLY A 82 9.32 13.76 -9.12
CA GLY A 82 10.59 14.30 -9.60
C GLY A 82 11.77 13.78 -8.78
N GLU A 83 12.98 14.17 -9.16
CA GLU A 83 14.24 13.73 -8.55
C GLU A 83 14.22 13.76 -7.01
N LYS A 84 13.82 14.90 -6.41
CA LYS A 84 13.76 15.03 -4.94
C LYS A 84 12.81 14.06 -4.26
N ARG A 85 11.67 13.74 -4.89
CA ARG A 85 10.69 12.78 -4.34
C ARG A 85 11.20 11.36 -4.49
N ALA A 86 11.77 11.02 -5.64
CA ALA A 86 12.36 9.70 -5.86
C ALA A 86 13.50 9.43 -4.86
N GLU A 87 14.36 10.43 -4.60
CA GLU A 87 15.42 10.33 -3.58
C GLU A 87 14.85 10.16 -2.17
N ALA A 88 13.79 10.88 -1.82
CA ALA A 88 13.13 10.74 -0.53
C ALA A 88 12.49 9.34 -0.35
N ILE A 89 11.88 8.79 -1.40
CA ILE A 89 11.33 7.43 -1.39
C ILE A 89 12.45 6.41 -1.20
N ILE A 90 13.55 6.52 -1.96
CA ILE A 90 14.69 5.60 -1.84
C ILE A 90 15.29 5.65 -0.43
N ALA A 91 15.44 6.86 0.13
CA ALA A 91 15.99 7.05 1.47
C ALA A 91 15.10 6.50 2.60
N ALA A 92 13.79 6.39 2.36
CA ALA A 92 12.82 5.89 3.33
C ALA A 92 12.61 4.37 3.29
N ARG A 93 13.30 3.65 2.41
CA ARG A 93 13.22 2.18 2.33
C ARG A 93 13.68 1.52 3.64
N PRO A 94 13.13 0.35 4.00
CA PRO A 94 12.06 -0.38 3.30
C PRO A 94 10.65 0.07 3.68
N PHE A 95 9.71 -0.13 2.76
CA PHE A 95 8.27 0.06 2.97
C PHE A 95 7.61 -1.29 3.24
N SER A 96 6.69 -1.31 4.21
CA SER A 96 5.89 -2.48 4.56
C SER A 96 4.51 -2.43 3.91
N ARG A 97 4.00 -1.22 3.64
CA ARG A 97 2.73 -0.93 2.98
C ARG A 97 2.89 0.25 2.03
N LEU A 98 1.98 0.39 1.07
CA LEU A 98 2.02 1.55 0.18
C LEU A 98 1.68 2.83 0.93
N GLU A 99 0.81 2.75 1.94
CA GLU A 99 0.42 3.85 2.83
C GLU A 99 1.62 4.45 3.57
N ASP A 100 2.69 3.68 3.79
CA ASP A 100 3.92 4.17 4.42
C ASP A 100 4.55 5.35 3.65
N LEU A 101 4.20 5.52 2.37
CA LEU A 101 4.60 6.71 1.59
C LEU A 101 4.11 8.03 2.20
N LEU A 102 3.03 8.03 2.97
CA LEU A 102 2.54 9.22 3.67
C LEU A 102 3.53 9.73 4.74
N ASN A 103 4.45 8.87 5.18
CA ASN A 103 5.53 9.25 6.10
C ASN A 103 6.72 9.89 5.38
N VAL A 104 6.77 9.86 4.04
CA VAL A 104 7.85 10.45 3.24
C VAL A 104 7.63 11.95 3.10
N LYS A 105 8.59 12.73 3.57
CA LYS A 105 8.53 14.20 3.50
C LYS A 105 8.27 14.68 2.07
N GLY A 106 7.19 15.46 1.90
CA GLY A 106 6.80 16.03 0.61
C GLY A 106 5.85 15.14 -0.22
N ILE A 107 5.40 14.01 0.35
CA ILE A 107 4.29 13.20 -0.15
C ILE A 107 3.14 13.34 0.84
N GLY A 108 2.06 13.99 0.42
CA GLY A 108 0.80 14.03 1.17
C GLY A 108 -0.26 13.17 0.48
N GLU A 109 -1.44 13.07 1.08
CA GLU A 109 -2.57 12.23 0.63
C GLU A 109 -2.85 12.35 -0.88
N LYS A 110 -2.97 13.57 -1.40
CA LYS A 110 -3.21 13.79 -2.84
C LYS A 110 -2.09 13.24 -3.71
N SER A 111 -0.85 13.33 -3.26
CA SER A 111 0.29 12.78 -4.00
C SER A 111 0.26 11.25 -3.94
N TYR A 112 0.07 10.68 -2.75
CA TYR A 112 -0.08 9.25 -2.53
C TYR A 112 -1.19 8.64 -3.41
N GLN A 113 -2.38 9.23 -3.41
CA GLN A 113 -3.52 8.78 -4.23
C GLN A 113 -3.21 8.77 -5.73
N ASN A 114 -2.38 9.71 -6.22
CA ASN A 114 -1.96 9.74 -7.62
C ASN A 114 -0.88 8.68 -7.93
N TYR A 115 -0.06 8.29 -6.95
CA TYR A 115 1.06 7.38 -7.16
C TYR A 115 0.67 5.92 -6.97
N ARG A 116 -0.13 5.62 -5.93
CA ARG A 116 -0.49 4.26 -5.51
C ARG A 116 -1.02 3.34 -6.63
N PRO A 117 -1.74 3.80 -7.67
CA PRO A 117 -2.18 2.91 -8.75
C PRO A 117 -1.03 2.33 -9.60
N TYR A 118 0.16 2.93 -9.53
CA TYR A 118 1.34 2.52 -10.30
C TYR A 118 2.40 1.82 -9.45
N LEU A 119 2.10 1.58 -8.17
CA LEU A 119 3.08 1.12 -7.19
C LEU A 119 2.81 -0.31 -6.73
N CYS A 120 3.89 -0.95 -6.33
CA CYS A 120 3.97 -2.28 -5.73
C CYS A 120 5.04 -2.23 -4.63
N LEU A 121 5.05 -3.17 -3.70
CA LEU A 121 6.13 -3.23 -2.69
C LEU A 121 7.46 -3.74 -3.25
#